data_AF-A0A6J2JFD4-F1
#
_entry.id   AF-A0A6J2JFD4-F1
#
_cell.length_a   1.000
_cell.length_b   1.000
_cell.length_c   1.000
_cell.angle_alpha   90.00
_cell.angle_beta   90.00
_cell.angle_gamma   90.00
#
_symmetry.space_group_name_H-M   'P 1'
#
loop_
_entity.id
_entity.type
_entity.pdbx_description
1 polymer ?
#
loop_
_entity_poly.entity_id
_entity_poly.type
_entity_poly.pdbx_seq_one_letter_code
_entity_poly.pdbx_strand_id
1 'polypeptide(L)'
;MNFVSVALLIATVVMASSAETDPPRHYDLNQAKELFESFVKEHNREYKDDADRELHYQSFKKNLAEINQLNEKNPYTTFGINKFADYTPEEQQSRLGLRLPAKKT
;
A
#
# COMPACT_ATOMS: atom_id res chain seq x y z
N MET A 1 36.43 -14.88 -42.21
CA MET A 1 36.01 -15.68 -41.05
C MET A 1 36.75 -15.15 -39.84
N ASN A 2 36.04 -14.44 -38.97
CA ASN A 2 36.17 -14.46 -37.50
C ASN A 2 35.01 -13.63 -36.95
N PHE A 3 33.95 -14.34 -36.61
CA PHE A 3 32.77 -13.84 -35.93
C PHE A 3 33.13 -13.55 -34.48
N VAL A 4 32.96 -12.31 -34.03
CA VAL A 4 32.85 -12.03 -32.60
C VAL A 4 31.53 -11.30 -32.39
N SER A 5 30.49 -12.11 -32.24
CA SER A 5 29.23 -11.71 -31.63
C SER A 5 29.48 -11.48 -30.14
N VAL A 6 29.21 -10.28 -29.63
CA VAL A 6 28.90 -10.08 -28.21
C VAL A 6 27.68 -9.16 -28.14
N ALA A 7 26.53 -9.79 -28.01
CA ALA A 7 25.33 -9.15 -27.49
C ALA A 7 25.51 -8.96 -25.98
N LEU A 8 25.28 -7.77 -25.45
CA LEU A 8 24.87 -7.63 -24.04
C LEU A 8 24.12 -6.31 -23.75
N LEU A 9 22.80 -6.48 -23.66
CA LEU A 9 21.85 -5.91 -22.71
C LEU A 9 21.69 -4.38 -22.60
N ILE A 10 20.53 -3.99 -23.13
CA ILE A 10 19.74 -2.79 -22.94
C ILE A 10 19.44 -2.58 -21.46
N ALA A 11 19.88 -1.47 -20.88
CA ALA A 11 19.31 -0.93 -19.65
C ALA A 11 18.36 0.21 -20.02
N THR A 12 17.16 -0.13 -20.50
CA THR A 12 16.06 0.83 -20.56
C THR A 12 15.65 1.10 -19.13
N VAL A 13 16.08 2.26 -18.60
CA VAL A 13 15.46 2.86 -17.44
C VAL A 13 14.02 3.17 -17.84
N VAL A 14 13.10 2.29 -17.48
CA VAL A 14 11.68 2.62 -17.51
C VAL A 14 11.50 3.68 -16.43
N MET A 15 11.50 4.95 -16.85
CA MET A 15 10.95 6.01 -16.04
C MET A 15 9.52 5.56 -15.69
N ALA A 16 9.29 5.25 -14.42
CA ALA A 16 7.94 5.03 -13.91
C ALA A 16 7.19 6.34 -14.11
N SER A 17 6.54 6.46 -15.26
CA SER A 17 5.57 7.49 -15.55
C SER A 17 4.53 7.39 -14.44
N SER A 18 4.45 8.41 -13.59
CA SER A 18 3.33 8.64 -12.68
C SER A 18 2.09 8.98 -13.52
N ALA A 19 1.61 8.01 -14.29
CA ALA A 19 0.27 8.05 -14.81
C ALA A 19 -0.62 7.82 -13.59
N GLU A 20 -1.29 8.87 -13.13
CA GLU A 20 -2.30 8.77 -12.09
C GLU A 20 -3.47 7.94 -12.66
N THR A 21 -3.37 6.63 -12.55
CA THR A 21 -4.52 5.75 -12.74
C THR A 21 -5.39 5.87 -11.51
N ASP A 22 -6.63 6.30 -11.68
CA ASP A 22 -7.61 6.32 -10.59
C ASP A 22 -7.59 4.98 -9.83
N PRO A 23 -7.57 4.99 -8.49
CA PRO A 23 -7.57 3.75 -7.73
C PRO A 23 -8.83 2.94 -8.07
N PRO A 24 -8.71 1.60 -8.18
CA PRO A 24 -9.88 0.77 -8.45
C PRO A 24 -10.89 0.93 -7.31
N ARG A 25 -12.18 0.98 -7.67
CA ARG A 25 -13.26 1.09 -6.67
C ARG A 25 -13.41 -0.17 -5.82
N HIS A 26 -12.97 -1.33 -6.30
CA HIS A 26 -13.05 -2.59 -5.57
C HIS A 26 -11.79 -3.42 -5.80
N TYR A 27 -11.19 -3.88 -4.70
CA TYR A 27 -10.01 -4.74 -4.67
C TYR A 27 -10.42 -6.19 -4.41
N ASP A 28 -9.82 -7.14 -5.11
CA ASP A 28 -10.00 -8.57 -4.81
C ASP A 28 -9.17 -8.97 -3.59
N LEU A 29 -9.84 -9.36 -2.49
CA LEU A 29 -9.18 -9.78 -1.26
C LEU A 29 -8.38 -11.08 -1.41
N ASN A 30 -8.63 -11.88 -2.46
CA ASN A 30 -7.79 -13.04 -2.77
C ASN A 30 -6.42 -12.63 -3.30
N GLN A 31 -6.31 -11.42 -3.87
CA GLN A 31 -5.06 -10.83 -4.36
C GLN A 31 -4.35 -9.98 -3.30
N ALA A 32 -4.81 -10.02 -2.04
CA ALA A 32 -4.28 -9.19 -0.97
C ALA A 32 -2.77 -9.37 -0.78
N LYS A 33 -2.25 -10.59 -1.02
CA LYS A 33 -0.81 -10.85 -0.90
C LYS A 33 -0.03 -10.11 -1.99
N GLU A 34 -0.42 -10.23 -3.25
CA GLU A 34 0.24 -9.58 -4.38
C GLU A 34 0.15 -8.04 -4.27
N LEU A 35 -1.01 -7.53 -3.83
CA LEU A 35 -1.21 -6.11 -3.55
C LEU A 35 -0.30 -5.63 -2.40
N PHE A 36 -0.15 -6.42 -1.34
CA PHE A 36 0.75 -6.10 -0.24
C PHE A 36 2.22 -6.08 -0.69
N GLU A 37 2.68 -7.06 -1.47
CA GLU A 37 4.06 -7.04 -2.01
C GLU A 37 4.31 -5.81 -2.91
N SER A 38 3.30 -5.38 -3.67
CA SER A 38 3.38 -4.18 -4.51
C SER A 38 3.45 -2.92 -3.66
N PHE A 39 2.56 -2.82 -2.66
CA PHE A 39 2.51 -1.75 -1.67
C PHE A 39 3.85 -1.60 -0.91
N VAL A 40 4.46 -2.72 -0.48
CA VAL A 40 5.75 -2.73 0.22
C VAL A 40 6.84 -2.10 -0.64
N LYS A 41 6.88 -2.43 -1.93
CA LYS A 41 7.85 -1.85 -2.88
C LYS A 41 7.55 -0.38 -3.17
N GLU A 42 6.30 -0.04 -3.44
CA GLU A 42 5.88 1.31 -3.81
C GLU A 42 6.14 2.33 -2.68
N HIS A 43 5.88 1.94 -1.43
CA HIS A 43 6.07 2.80 -0.27
C HIS A 43 7.38 2.57 0.49
N ASN A 44 8.30 1.78 -0.08
CA ASN A 44 9.59 1.43 0.53
C ASN A 44 9.44 0.99 1.99
N ARG A 45 8.54 0.03 2.22
CA ARG A 45 8.29 -0.50 3.56
C ARG A 45 9.43 -1.41 3.99
N GLU A 46 9.90 -1.16 5.21
CA GLU A 46 10.82 -2.02 5.93
C GLU A 46 10.15 -2.42 7.24
N TYR A 47 10.20 -3.71 7.55
CA TYR A 47 9.65 -4.29 8.78
C TYR A 47 10.79 -4.83 9.61
N LYS A 48 10.62 -4.82 10.93
CA LYS A 48 11.66 -5.22 11.87
C LYS A 48 12.03 -6.70 11.73
N ASP A 49 11.02 -7.55 11.57
CA ASP A 49 11.12 -9.00 11.48
C ASP A 49 9.90 -9.59 10.77
N ASP A 50 9.89 -10.92 10.57
CA ASP A 50 8.79 -11.61 9.88
C ASP A 50 7.46 -11.50 10.64
N ALA A 51 7.49 -11.43 11.97
CA ALA A 51 6.28 -11.31 12.77
C ALA A 51 5.66 -9.91 12.63
N ASP A 52 6.50 -8.87 12.61
CA ASP A 52 6.12 -7.49 12.32
C ASP A 52 5.51 -7.37 10.91
N ARG A 53 6.17 -7.96 9.91
CA ARG A 53 5.68 -7.99 8.53
C ARG A 53 4.33 -8.70 8.41
N GLU A 54 4.14 -9.82 9.11
CA GLU A 54 2.87 -10.54 9.12
C GLU A 54 1.76 -9.72 9.80
N LEU A 55 2.05 -9.03 10.90
CA LEU A 55 1.12 -8.13 11.57
C LEU A 55 0.64 -7.01 10.63
N HIS A 56 1.56 -6.39 9.90
CA HIS A 56 1.25 -5.37 8.91
C HIS A 56 0.50 -5.93 7.70
N TYR A 57 0.81 -7.14 7.25
CA TYR A 57 0.04 -7.80 6.19
C TYR A 57 -1.42 -8.06 6.60
N GLN A 58 -1.64 -8.56 7.82
CA GLN A 58 -3.00 -8.77 8.33
C GLN A 58 -3.77 -7.45 8.46
N SER A 59 -3.10 -6.38 8.88
CA SER A 59 -3.69 -5.04 8.96
C SER A 59 -4.00 -4.49 7.56
N PHE A 60 -3.10 -4.66 6.61
CA PHE A 60 -3.31 -4.33 5.20
C PHE A 60 -4.54 -5.02 4.62
N LYS A 61 -4.70 -6.33 4.84
CA LYS A 61 -5.87 -7.08 4.35
C LYS A 61 -7.18 -6.57 4.95
N LYS A 62 -7.19 -6.20 6.24
CA LYS A 62 -8.36 -5.61 6.91
C LYS A 62 -8.69 -4.22 6.33
N ASN A 63 -7.68 -3.37 6.17
CA ASN A 63 -7.85 -2.03 5.63
C ASN A 63 -8.28 -2.07 4.15
N LEU A 64 -7.84 -3.07 3.38
CA LEU A 64 -8.30 -3.30 2.01
C LEU A 64 -9.79 -3.64 1.94
N ALA A 65 -10.28 -4.46 2.87
CA ALA A 65 -11.71 -4.75 2.99
C ALA A 65 -12.51 -3.50 3.42
N GLU A 66 -11.97 -2.66 4.31
CA GLU A 66 -12.59 -1.39 4.70
C GLU A 66 -12.66 -0.41 3.52
N ILE A 67 -11.60 -0.31 2.71
CA ILE A 67 -11.60 0.50 1.48
C ILE A 67 -12.75 0.07 0.55
N ASN A 68 -12.93 -1.23 0.31
CA ASN A 68 -14.04 -1.75 -0.50
C ASN A 68 -15.39 -1.32 0.08
N GLN A 69 -15.60 -1.51 1.39
CA GLN A 69 -16.85 -1.12 2.05
C GLN A 69 -17.10 0.40 1.96
N LEU A 70 -16.07 1.22 2.09
CA LEU A 70 -16.18 2.68 1.98
C LEU A 70 -16.51 3.09 0.55
N ASN A 71 -15.92 2.45 -0.46
CA ASN A 71 -16.21 2.68 -1.86
C ASN A 71 -17.61 2.24 -2.28
N GLU A 72 -18.12 1.16 -1.70
CA GLU A 72 -19.50 0.71 -1.91
C GLU A 72 -20.51 1.70 -1.31
N LYS A 73 -20.20 2.26 -0.13
CA LYS A 73 -21.09 3.20 0.58
C LYS A 73 -21.06 4.62 0.01
N ASN A 74 -19.97 5.04 -0.62
CA ASN A 74 -19.77 6.43 -1.03
C ASN A 74 -19.63 6.56 -2.56
N PRO A 75 -20.67 7.03 -3.28
CA PRO A 75 -20.60 7.18 -4.74
C PRO A 75 -19.77 8.40 -5.20
N TYR A 76 -19.54 9.38 -4.33
CA TYR A 76 -18.89 10.66 -4.68
C TYR A 76 -17.39 10.70 -4.39
N THR A 77 -16.85 9.67 -3.75
CA THR A 77 -15.42 9.56 -3.46
C THR A 77 -14.93 8.16 -3.74
N THR A 78 -13.61 8.03 -3.94
CA THR A 78 -12.94 6.75 -4.10
C THR A 78 -11.78 6.70 -3.12
N PHE A 79 -11.82 5.72 -2.24
CA PHE A 79 -10.75 5.33 -1.33
C PHE A 79 -9.86 4.31 -2.04
N GLY A 80 -8.55 4.41 -1.80
CA GLY A 80 -7.56 3.53 -2.39
C GLY A 80 -6.43 3.20 -1.44
N ILE A 81 -5.59 2.24 -1.85
CA ILE A 81 -4.34 1.93 -1.16
C ILE A 81 -3.49 3.20 -1.14
N ASN A 82 -2.95 3.53 0.04
CA ASN A 82 -2.07 4.67 0.25
C ASN A 82 -0.99 4.30 1.26
N LYS A 83 -0.07 5.23 1.55
CA LYS A 83 1.06 5.05 2.49
C LYS A 83 0.69 4.71 3.95
N PHE A 84 -0.58 4.50 4.27
CA PHE A 84 -1.09 4.12 5.57
C PHE A 84 -1.90 2.82 5.53
N ALA A 85 -1.96 2.16 4.37
CA ALA A 85 -2.83 1.01 4.15
C ALA A 85 -2.47 -0.20 5.02
N ASP A 86 -1.23 -0.34 5.49
CA ASP A 86 -0.77 -1.43 6.38
C ASP A 86 -0.76 -1.07 7.87
N TYR A 87 -1.24 0.13 8.25
CA TYR A 87 -1.19 0.55 9.65
C TYR A 87 -2.08 -0.32 10.53
N THR A 88 -1.53 -0.72 11.67
CA THR A 88 -2.27 -1.33 12.77
C THR A 88 -3.23 -0.31 13.40
N PRO A 89 -4.28 -0.76 14.12
CA PRO A 89 -5.17 0.14 14.84
C PRO A 89 -4.44 1.08 15.81
N GLU A 90 -3.41 0.58 16.49
CA GLU A 90 -2.61 1.33 17.44
C GLU A 90 -1.82 2.45 16.74
N GLU A 91 -1.16 2.14 15.61
CA GLU A 91 -0.44 3.13 14.81
C GLU A 91 -1.39 4.20 14.25
N GLN A 92 -2.56 3.79 13.77
CA GLN A 92 -3.58 4.69 13.24
C GLN A 92 -4.04 5.71 14.30
N GLN A 93 -4.25 5.27 15.54
CA GLN A 93 -4.61 6.14 16.65
C GLN A 93 -3.48 7.08 17.05
N SER A 94 -2.24 6.59 17.05
CA SER A 94 -1.05 7.37 17.45
C SER A 94 -0.75 8.57 16.54
N ARG A 95 -1.29 8.59 15.30
CA ARG A 95 -1.12 9.71 14.36
C ARG A 95 -1.93 10.96 14.72
N LEU A 96 -2.93 10.84 15.59
CA LEU A 96 -3.77 11.97 15.94
C LEU A 96 -3.06 12.84 16.97
N GLY A 97 -2.55 14.01 16.53
CA GLY A 97 -1.95 15.00 17.43
C GLY A 97 -2.94 15.72 18.37
N LEU A 98 -4.22 15.33 18.36
CA LEU A 98 -5.27 15.95 19.15
C LEU A 98 -5.16 15.54 20.62
N ARG A 99 -4.72 16.47 21.46
CA ARG A 99 -4.74 16.33 22.92
C ARG A 99 -5.99 17.01 23.46
N LEU A 100 -6.98 16.24 23.85
CA LEU A 100 -8.21 16.80 24.45
C LEU A 100 -7.87 17.43 25.82
N PRO A 101 -8.35 18.66 26.09
CA PRO A 101 -8.20 19.25 27.42
C PRO A 101 -8.94 18.38 28.44
N ALA A 102 -8.39 18.29 29.66
CA ALA A 102 -9.06 17.60 30.75
C ALA A 102 -10.47 18.19 30.93
N LYS A 103 -11.48 17.32 30.96
CA LYS A 103 -12.87 17.72 31.24
C LYS A 103 -12.87 18.41 32.61
N LYS A 104 -13.11 19.72 32.64
CA LYS A 104 -13.41 20.42 33.89
C LYS A 104 -14.75 19.87 34.39
N THR A 105 -14.70 19.07 35.44
CA THR A 105 -15.86 18.68 36.25
C THR A 105 -16.24 19.83 37.17
#